data_AF-A0A965RJ72-F1
#
_entry.id   AF-A0A965RJ72-F1
#
_cell.length_a   1.000
_cell.length_b   1.000
_cell.length_c   1.000
_cell.angle_alpha   90.00
_cell.angle_beta   90.00
_cell.angle_gamma   90.00
#
_symmetry.space_group_name_H-M   'P 1'
#
loop_
_entity.id
_entity.type
_entity.pdbx_description
1 polymer ?
#
loop_
_entity_poly.entity_id
_entity_poly.type
_entity_poly.pdbx_seq_one_letter_code
_entity_poly.pdbx_strand_id
1 'polypeptide(L)' 'MTDALTAGQVAKILGVNRATIWKWRKRGLISASEIYVPGSRIWIYARKEVEALRRRLRAGKPINH' A
#
# COMPACT_ATOMS: atom_id res chain seq x y z
N MET A 1 -15.95 -8.70 -5.30
CA MET A 1 -14.60 -9.04 -5.80
C MET A 1 -13.61 -8.07 -5.19
N THR A 2 -12.69 -8.55 -4.36
CA THR A 2 -11.75 -7.69 -3.62
C THR A 2 -10.56 -7.39 -4.53
N ASP A 3 -10.53 -6.21 -5.14
CA ASP A 3 -9.41 -5.72 -5.95
C ASP A 3 -8.12 -5.65 -5.11
N ALA A 4 -7.30 -6.69 -5.20
CA ALA A 4 -6.00 -6.77 -4.55
C ALA A 4 -4.94 -6.08 -5.42
N LEU A 5 -4.22 -5.13 -4.84
CA LEU A 5 -3.20 -4.33 -5.52
C LEU A 5 -1.81 -4.73 -5.06
N THR A 6 -0.86 -4.83 -5.98
CA THR A 6 0.56 -4.99 -5.66
C THR A 6 1.17 -3.67 -5.16
N ALA A 7 2.28 -3.73 -4.43
CA ALA A 7 3.02 -2.53 -4.01
C ALA A 7 3.35 -1.56 -5.17
N GLY A 8 3.55 -2.07 -6.38
CA GLY A 8 3.76 -1.24 -7.57
C GLY A 8 2.52 -0.50 -8.06
N GLN A 9 1.36 -1.16 -8.02
CA GLN A 9 0.11 -0.49 -8.36
C GLN A 9 -0.23 0.58 -7.31
N VAL A 10 -0.04 0.27 -6.02
CA VAL A 10 -0.23 1.24 -4.93
C VAL A 10 0.69 2.47 -5.11
N ALA A 11 1.97 2.24 -5.38
CA ALA A 11 2.94 3.30 -5.65
C ALA A 11 2.48 4.23 -6.80
N LYS A 12 2.00 3.66 -7.90
CA LYS A 12 1.45 4.43 -9.03
C LYS A 12 0.19 5.24 -8.66
N ILE A 13 -0.75 4.63 -7.92
CA ILE A 13 -2.00 5.28 -7.51
C ILE A 13 -1.74 6.47 -6.56
N LEU A 14 -0.78 6.29 -5.64
CA LEU A 14 -0.44 7.29 -4.64
C LEU A 14 0.62 8.30 -5.12
N GLY A 15 1.22 8.09 -6.30
CA GLY A 15 2.27 8.96 -6.83
C GLY A 15 3.58 8.92 -6.02
N VAL A 16 3.88 7.78 -5.40
CA VAL A 16 5.08 7.59 -4.54
C VAL A 16 5.95 6.45 -5.04
N ASN A 17 7.18 6.35 -4.54
CA ASN A 17 8.06 5.22 -4.84
C ASN A 17 7.61 3.95 -4.07
N ARG A 18 7.85 2.77 -4.64
CA ARG A 18 7.69 1.46 -3.96
C ARG A 18 8.42 1.39 -2.62
N ALA A 19 9.59 2.03 -2.49
CA ALA A 19 10.32 2.10 -1.22
C ALA A 19 9.50 2.78 -0.11
N THR A 20 8.72 3.80 -0.45
CA THR A 20 7.81 4.48 0.49
C THR A 20 6.70 3.55 0.96
N ILE A 21 6.11 2.78 0.05
CA ILE A 21 5.08 1.76 0.38
C ILE A 21 5.65 0.71 1.34
N TRP A 22 6.87 0.23 1.08
CA TRP A 22 7.57 -0.70 1.97
C TRP A 22 7.83 -0.12 3.36
N LYS A 23 8.26 1.14 3.45
CA LYS A 23 8.46 1.84 4.72
C LYS A 23 7.15 1.97 5.50
N TRP A 24 6.07 2.39 4.85
CA TRP A 24 4.75 2.51 5.49
C TRP A 24 4.23 1.16 5.98
N ARG A 25 4.40 0.10 5.19
CA ARG A 25 4.03 -1.25 5.61
C ARG A 25 4.86 -1.74 6.80
N LYS A 26 6.19 -1.55 6.79
CA LYS A 26 7.05 -1.89 7.95
C LYS A 26 6.67 -1.12 9.22
N ARG A 27 6.13 0.09 9.08
CA ARG A 27 5.68 0.94 10.18
C ARG A 27 4.20 0.72 10.57
N GLY A 28 3.50 -0.22 9.94
CA GLY A 28 2.08 -0.48 10.23
C GLY A 28 1.12 0.62 9.77
N LEU A 29 1.56 1.52 8.89
CA LEU A 29 0.75 2.66 8.40
C LEU A 29 -0.22 2.27 7.29
N ILE A 30 0.03 1.13 6.65
CA ILE A 30 -0.85 0.52 5.66
C ILE A 30 -0.83 -0.99 5.88
N SER A 31 -2.01 -1.60 5.91
CA SER A 31 -2.18 -3.04 6.01
C SER A 31 -1.89 -3.68 4.65
N ALA A 32 -1.25 -4.84 4.69
CA ALA A 32 -1.02 -5.67 3.52
C ALA A 32 -1.26 -7.12 3.91
N SER A 33 -1.88 -7.87 3.02
CA SER A 33 -1.94 -9.33 3.15
C SER A 33 -0.80 -9.95 2.37
N GLU A 34 -0.24 -11.01 2.92
CA GLU A 34 0.71 -11.85 2.20
C GLU A 34 -0.08 -12.89 1.42
N ILE A 35 0.21 -13.01 0.13
CA ILE A 35 -0.23 -14.16 -0.67
C ILE A 35 1.00 -14.99 -1.02
N TYR A 36 0.85 -16.30 -0.83
CA TYR A 36 1.85 -17.26 -1.26
C TYR A 36 1.55 -17.67 -2.69
N VAL A 37 2.53 -17.48 -3.56
CA VAL A 37 2.57 -18.09 -4.88
C VAL A 37 3.78 -19.03 -4.91
N PRO A 38 3.78 -20.12 -5.69
CA PRO A 38 4.90 -21.06 -5.70
C PRO A 38 6.25 -20.34 -5.90
N GLY A 39 7.15 -20.49 -4.91
CA GLY A 39 8.48 -19.87 -4.93
C GLY A 39 8.54 -18.37 -4.62
N SER A 40 7.44 -17.71 -4.26
CA SER A 40 7.45 -16.26 -3.97
C SER A 40 6.36 -15.81 -3.00
N ARG A 41 6.70 -14.81 -2.18
CA ARG A 41 5.76 -14.12 -1.29
C ARG A 41 5.46 -12.75 -1.85
N ILE A 42 4.19 -12.46 -2.09
CA ILE A 42 3.75 -11.18 -2.66
C ILE A 42 2.88 -10.45 -1.64
N TRP A 43 3.21 -9.17 -1.39
CA TRP A 43 2.39 -8.27 -0.61
C TRP A 43 1.28 -7.67 -1.46
N ILE A 44 0.04 -7.90 -1.06
CA ILE A 44 -1.15 -7.31 -1.67
C ILE A 44 -1.85 -6.36 -0.71
N TYR A 45 -2.44 -5.31 -1.28
CA TYR A 45 -3.09 -4.23 -0.57
C TYR A 45 -4.54 -4.14 -1.03
N ALA A 46 -5.47 -3.98 -0.10
CA ALA A 46 -6.87 -3.79 -0.47
C ALA A 46 -7.06 -2.42 -1.12
N ARG A 47 -7.68 -2.37 -2.30
CA ARG A 47 -7.96 -1.10 -3.01
C ARG A 47 -8.68 -0.08 -2.12
N LYS A 48 -9.63 -0.51 -1.28
CA LYS A 48 -10.35 0.36 -0.33
C LYS A 48 -9.41 1.06 0.66
N GLU A 49 -8.42 0.35 1.19
CA GLU A 49 -7.43 0.93 2.12
C GLU A 49 -6.50 1.90 1.41
N VAL A 50 -6.08 1.58 0.19
CA VAL A 50 -5.23 2.46 -0.63
C VAL A 50 -5.95 3.78 -0.94
N GLU A 51 -7.24 3.73 -1.30
CA GLU A 51 -8.04 4.94 -1.53
C GLU A 51 -8.32 5.73 -0.24
N ALA A 52 -8.48 5.05 0.89
CA ALA A 52 -8.57 5.73 2.19
C ALA A 52 -7.26 6.46 2.53
N LEU A 53 -6.11 5.82 2.28
CA LEU A 53 -4.80 6.41 2.47
C LEU A 53 -4.57 7.60 1.53
N ARG A 54 -4.97 7.47 0.26
CA ARG A 54 -4.91 8.56 -0.73
C ARG A 54 -5.67 9.80 -0.26
N ARG A 55 -6.88 9.60 0.30
CA ARG A 55 -7.68 10.69 0.87
C ARG A 55 -7.00 11.34 2.06
N ARG A 56 -6.41 10.56 2.96
CA ARG A 56 -5.64 11.08 4.12
C ARG A 56 -4.43 11.92 3.68
N LEU A 57 -3.70 11.46 2.66
CA LEU A 57 -2.57 12.18 2.08
C LEU A 57 -2.99 13.51 1.42
N ARG A 58 -4.09 13.49 0.64
CA ARG A 58 -4.64 14.70 0.02
C ARG A 58 -5.16 15.73 1.01
N ALA A 59 -5.67 15.29 2.16
CA ALA A 59 -6.11 16.16 3.24
C ALA A 59 -4.93 16.84 3.98
N GLY A 60 -3.70 16.74 3.47
CA GLY A 60 -2.52 17.38 4.03
C GLY A 60 -2.04 16.75 5.33
N LYS A 61 -2.53 15.55 5.70
CA LYS A 61 -2.09 14.87 6.92
C LYS A 61 -0.75 14.19 6.63
N PRO A 62 0.38 14.70 7.16
CA PRO A 62 1.67 14.12 6.86
C PRO A 62 1.74 12.71 7.45
N ILE A 63 2.23 11.76 6.66
CA ILE A 63 2.67 10.47 7.17
C ILE A 63 4.12 10.65 7.67
N ASN A 64 4.30 11.44 8.73
CA ASN A 64 5.55 11.65 9.46
C ASN A 64 5.34 11.03 10.85
N HIS A 65 5.86 9.84 11.13
CA HIS A 65 7.19 9.43 11.60
C HIS A 65 7.16 9.17 13.09
#